data_AF-A0A9D4T2P9-F1
#
_entry.id   AF-A0A9D4T2P9-F1
#
_cell.length_a   1.000
_cell.length_b   1.000
_cell.length_c   1.000
_cell.angle_alpha   90.00
_cell.angle_beta   90.00
_cell.angle_gamma   90.00
#
_symmetry.space_group_name_H-M   'P 1'
#
loop_
_entity.id
_entity.type
_entity.pdbx_description
1 polymer ?
#
loop_
_entity_poly.entity_id
_entity_poly.type
_entity_poly.pdbx_seq_one_letter_code
_entity_poly.pdbx_strand_id
1 'polypeptide(L)'
;MRYSHRIILLVVTATSFFFLRILYLRTGSRSARNWWAGDIVDFEGADNVTGFERPIVPNVVHFVRLGNASLSLVEAVCIRAAWIQQRPASLVVHCDRCDESTRSSPHWPLVSAIPGLRLATVKRPRYVFGKRLSSIYHASDVARLRILRKYGGIFLDGDSYLVRSLEPFRRFEMALGWYPKQALGTQVLVAHKNARFLELWYNSYRYYRPELWYWNAGRLPTEMILVPRPHLVHRVPYDFGVHNVAHLLYGVCKPDWRQFFAIHLLFRHRSYLVTTDTFGPLTISNVGRYNTTFGQMNIGSFPDYVKVVEVGARDGLQNEKEIVPTNTKIELINRLASSGLPVVEATSFVSPKWVPQMADHTEVLKGIEKHKGVSYPVLVPNMKGFKEALAAGAKEIAVFGAASETFTLKNINCSIEESIKKFYDVIEAAKANGIKVRGYVSCVVGCPYEGAVSPEVVAKVAGMLYRAGCYEISLGDTIGVGTPGTMRPMLQAVLKEVPATALAVHCHDTYGQALANILTALAMGVAVVDSSVAGLGGCPYARGATGNVATEDVLYMLHGMGIPTGVDLQKVIGVGDFICKALNRPNNSKVSRAISRL
;
A
#
# COMPACT_ATOMS: atom_id res chain seq x y z
N MET A 1 -17.06 98.35 9.34
CA MET A 1 -17.85 97.22 8.78
C MET A 1 -17.07 96.44 7.71
N ARG A 2 -15.89 95.87 8.06
CA ARG A 2 -15.10 95.01 7.15
C ARG A 2 -14.44 93.82 7.87
N TYR A 3 -14.91 93.47 9.06
CA TYR A 3 -14.40 92.33 9.85
C TYR A 3 -15.43 91.20 10.07
N SER A 4 -16.72 91.45 9.83
CA SER A 4 -17.81 90.50 10.09
C SER A 4 -18.08 89.52 8.94
N HIS A 5 -17.62 89.81 7.72
CA HIS A 5 -17.86 88.94 6.56
C HIS A 5 -16.79 87.85 6.36
N ARG A 6 -15.58 88.01 6.90
CA ARG A 6 -14.53 86.98 6.80
C ARG A 6 -14.75 85.80 7.74
N ILE A 7 -15.36 86.03 8.91
CA ILE A 7 -15.63 84.96 9.89
C ILE A 7 -16.84 84.12 9.46
N ILE A 8 -17.89 84.74 8.91
CA ILE A 8 -19.07 84.00 8.43
C ILE A 8 -18.73 83.15 7.20
N LEU A 9 -17.88 83.65 6.29
CA LEU A 9 -17.43 82.86 5.14
C LEU A 9 -16.54 81.68 5.55
N LEU A 10 -15.71 81.81 6.59
CA LEU A 10 -14.89 80.71 7.12
C LEU A 10 -15.72 79.64 7.86
N VAL A 11 -16.75 80.05 8.59
CA VAL A 11 -17.63 79.13 9.33
C VAL A 11 -18.57 78.39 8.37
N VAL A 12 -19.07 79.05 7.32
CA VAL A 12 -19.94 78.42 6.30
C VAL A 12 -19.14 77.48 5.39
N THR A 13 -17.87 77.79 5.07
CA THR A 13 -17.00 76.88 4.30
C THR A 13 -16.53 75.68 5.12
N ALA A 14 -16.20 75.86 6.41
CA ALA A 14 -15.81 74.76 7.29
C ALA A 14 -16.97 73.79 7.59
N THR A 15 -18.19 74.30 7.82
CA THR A 15 -19.38 73.46 8.05
C THR A 15 -19.85 72.77 6.77
N SER A 16 -19.73 73.40 5.60
CA SER A 16 -20.01 72.76 4.31
C SER A 16 -19.01 71.65 3.97
N PHE A 17 -17.71 71.83 4.27
CA PHE A 17 -16.72 70.77 4.11
C PHE A 17 -16.94 69.61 5.09
N PHE A 18 -17.37 69.89 6.31
CA PHE A 18 -17.67 68.85 7.29
C PHE A 18 -18.92 68.04 6.92
N PHE A 19 -19.98 68.71 6.42
CA PHE A 19 -21.17 68.03 5.92
C PHE A 19 -20.93 67.29 4.60
N LEU A 20 -20.14 67.83 3.65
CA LEU A 20 -19.73 67.08 2.45
C LEU A 20 -18.85 65.87 2.79
N ARG A 21 -18.02 65.94 3.83
CA ARG A 21 -17.22 64.79 4.30
C ARG A 21 -18.08 63.72 4.96
N ILE A 22 -19.10 64.11 5.74
CA ILE A 22 -20.07 63.18 6.34
C ILE A 22 -21.01 62.59 5.28
N LEU A 23 -21.42 63.38 4.27
CA LEU A 23 -22.22 62.90 3.15
C LEU A 23 -21.39 62.01 2.22
N TYR A 24 -20.11 62.29 1.95
CA TYR A 24 -19.21 61.41 1.20
C TYR A 24 -18.95 60.09 1.95
N LEU A 25 -18.85 60.13 3.28
CA LEU A 25 -18.74 58.93 4.13
C LEU A 25 -20.06 58.15 4.27
N ARG A 26 -21.23 58.79 4.12
CA ARG A 26 -22.56 58.13 4.21
C ARG A 26 -23.19 57.76 2.86
N THR A 27 -22.82 58.42 1.78
CA THR A 27 -23.41 58.27 0.43
C THR A 27 -22.39 57.85 -0.62
N GLY A 28 -21.15 57.56 -0.20
CA GLY A 28 -20.16 56.83 -1.00
C GLY A 28 -20.79 55.56 -1.57
N SER A 29 -21.16 55.68 -2.84
CA SER A 29 -21.95 54.77 -3.63
C SER A 29 -21.61 53.30 -3.35
N ARG A 30 -22.68 52.54 -3.04
CA ARG A 30 -22.73 51.09 -2.99
C ARG A 30 -22.47 50.39 -4.34
N SER A 31 -22.00 51.08 -5.39
CA SER A 31 -21.70 50.50 -6.70
C SER A 31 -20.30 50.87 -7.20
N ALA A 32 -19.27 50.24 -6.63
CA ALA A 32 -18.01 49.85 -7.29
C ALA A 32 -16.99 49.40 -6.22
N ARG A 33 -17.32 48.38 -5.41
CA ARG A 33 -16.23 47.63 -4.75
C ARG A 33 -15.48 46.92 -5.87
N ASN A 34 -14.25 47.33 -6.13
CA ASN A 34 -13.34 46.59 -6.99
C ASN A 34 -13.04 45.25 -6.32
N TRP A 35 -13.77 44.19 -6.71
CA TRP A 35 -13.53 42.81 -6.26
C TRP A 35 -12.12 42.29 -6.57
N TRP A 36 -11.30 43.07 -7.30
CA TRP A 36 -9.96 42.76 -7.77
C TRP A 36 -8.86 43.60 -7.11
N ALA A 37 -9.22 44.64 -6.36
CA ALA A 37 -8.26 45.46 -5.64
C ALA A 37 -8.35 45.11 -4.16
N GLY A 38 -7.62 44.06 -3.74
CA GLY A 38 -7.19 43.99 -2.34
C GLY A 38 -6.60 45.36 -1.99
N ASP A 39 -7.15 45.97 -0.94
CA ASP A 39 -6.66 47.23 -0.38
C ASP A 39 -5.13 47.12 -0.18
N ILE A 40 -4.42 48.25 -0.25
CA ILE A 40 -3.01 48.27 0.17
C ILE A 40 -3.02 47.96 1.67
N VAL A 41 -2.85 46.68 2.02
CA VAL A 41 -2.67 46.22 3.39
C VAL A 41 -1.24 46.54 3.75
N ASP A 42 -1.06 47.50 4.65
CA ASP A 42 0.17 47.64 5.37
C ASP A 42 0.28 46.45 6.35
N PHE A 43 1.36 45.68 6.21
CA PHE A 43 1.61 44.50 7.03
C PHE A 43 2.26 44.84 8.39
N GLU A 44 2.35 46.11 8.74
CA GLU A 44 2.84 46.57 10.05
C GLU A 44 1.85 46.31 11.20
N GLY A 45 0.54 46.19 10.91
CA GLY A 45 -0.51 46.05 11.94
C GLY A 45 -0.87 44.63 12.39
N ALA A 46 -0.41 43.58 11.70
CA ALA A 46 -0.55 42.18 12.07
C ALA A 46 0.44 41.33 11.25
N ASP A 47 0.84 40.17 11.77
CA ASP A 47 1.79 39.27 11.12
C ASP A 47 1.16 37.91 10.75
N ASN A 48 1.95 37.02 10.14
CA ASN A 48 1.48 35.67 9.82
C ASN A 48 1.43 34.72 11.03
N VAL A 49 1.70 35.21 12.24
CA VAL A 49 1.59 34.44 13.49
C VAL A 49 0.21 34.65 14.09
N THR A 50 -0.18 35.91 14.27
CA THR A 50 -1.44 36.33 14.91
C THR A 50 -2.57 36.54 13.91
N GLY A 51 -2.26 37.00 12.70
CA GLY A 51 -3.21 37.25 11.63
C GLY A 51 -4.12 38.47 11.86
N PHE A 52 -4.63 39.04 10.78
CA PHE A 52 -5.53 40.20 10.81
C PHE A 52 -6.89 39.85 11.42
N GLU A 53 -7.61 40.83 11.98
CA GLU A 53 -8.96 40.60 12.55
C GLU A 53 -10.01 40.20 11.51
N ARG A 54 -9.76 40.54 10.25
CA ARG A 54 -10.65 40.26 9.11
C ARG A 54 -9.88 39.56 7.98
N PRO A 55 -10.58 38.81 7.10
CA PRO A 55 -9.96 38.29 5.89
C PRO A 55 -9.40 39.41 5.02
N ILE A 56 -8.11 39.31 4.68
CA ILE A 56 -7.41 40.21 3.77
C ILE A 56 -7.19 39.58 2.40
N VAL A 57 -7.19 38.25 2.31
CA VAL A 57 -7.09 37.52 1.05
C VAL A 57 -8.45 37.46 0.35
N PRO A 58 -8.56 37.82 -0.95
CA PRO A 58 -9.81 37.71 -1.70
C PRO A 58 -10.38 36.29 -1.71
N ASN A 59 -11.72 36.13 -1.66
CA ASN A 59 -12.36 34.82 -1.77
C ASN A 59 -12.47 34.37 -3.25
N VAL A 60 -11.33 34.28 -3.94
CA VAL A 60 -11.27 33.86 -5.34
C VAL A 60 -10.43 32.60 -5.43
N VAL A 61 -10.98 31.55 -6.03
CA VAL A 61 -10.27 30.28 -6.21
C VAL A 61 -9.67 30.21 -7.60
N HIS A 62 -8.42 29.76 -7.68
CA HIS A 62 -7.63 29.65 -8.89
C HIS A 62 -7.14 28.21 -9.10
N PHE A 63 -7.40 27.68 -10.28
CA PHE A 63 -6.75 26.47 -10.81
C PHE A 63 -5.89 26.84 -12.00
N VAL A 64 -4.77 26.14 -12.21
CA VAL A 64 -3.91 26.31 -13.39
C VAL A 64 -3.88 25.02 -14.18
N ARG A 65 -4.33 25.07 -15.43
CA ARG A 65 -4.30 23.94 -16.37
C ARG A 65 -3.64 24.38 -17.67
N LEU A 66 -2.34 24.15 -17.75
CA LEU A 66 -1.56 24.37 -18.96
C LEU A 66 -1.41 23.04 -19.71
N GLY A 67 -1.48 23.07 -21.03
CA GLY A 67 -1.41 21.85 -21.83
C GLY A 67 -2.66 21.63 -22.64
N ASN A 68 -2.53 20.95 -23.77
CA ASN A 68 -3.68 20.51 -24.55
C ASN A 68 -4.28 19.19 -24.02
N ALA A 69 -4.35 19.04 -22.70
CA ALA A 69 -4.82 17.83 -22.03
C ALA A 69 -6.27 18.04 -21.59
N SER A 70 -7.17 17.08 -21.82
CA SER A 70 -8.59 17.14 -21.41
C SER A 70 -8.77 17.27 -19.90
N LEU A 71 -9.88 17.89 -19.45
CA LEU A 71 -10.23 17.96 -18.03
C LEU A 71 -10.50 16.54 -17.51
N SER A 72 -9.71 16.09 -16.54
CA SER A 72 -9.87 14.78 -15.90
C SER A 72 -11.03 14.76 -14.91
N LEU A 73 -11.52 13.56 -14.55
CA LEU A 73 -12.55 13.41 -13.53
C LEU A 73 -12.09 13.98 -12.18
N VAL A 74 -10.84 13.72 -11.80
CA VAL A 74 -10.27 14.19 -10.54
C VAL A 74 -10.26 15.72 -10.48
N GLU A 75 -9.83 16.39 -11.55
CA GLU A 75 -9.88 17.85 -11.61
C GLU A 75 -11.31 18.38 -11.51
N ALA A 76 -12.28 17.75 -12.20
CA ALA A 76 -13.68 18.15 -12.12
C ALA A 76 -14.23 18.00 -10.69
N VAL A 77 -13.90 16.92 -9.99
CA VAL A 77 -14.27 16.68 -8.58
C VAL A 77 -13.63 17.73 -7.66
N CYS A 78 -12.34 18.02 -7.82
CA CYS A 78 -11.64 19.03 -7.01
C CYS A 78 -12.20 20.45 -7.24
N ILE A 79 -12.50 20.83 -8.49
CA ILE A 79 -13.15 22.10 -8.82
C ILE A 79 -14.52 22.21 -8.13
N ARG A 80 -15.32 21.14 -8.19
CA ARG A 80 -16.65 21.11 -7.59
C ARG A 80 -16.58 21.13 -6.05
N ALA A 81 -15.63 20.41 -5.47
CA ALA A 81 -15.36 20.44 -4.03
C ALA A 81 -14.95 21.83 -3.56
N ALA A 82 -14.06 22.52 -4.30
CA ALA A 82 -13.69 23.89 -4.02
C ALA A 82 -14.91 24.83 -4.06
N TRP A 83 -15.80 24.69 -5.04
CA TRP A 83 -17.05 25.46 -5.09
C TRP A 83 -17.95 25.21 -3.87
N ILE A 84 -18.20 23.94 -3.53
CA ILE A 84 -19.11 23.56 -2.44
C ILE A 84 -18.58 23.99 -1.08
N GLN A 85 -17.30 23.73 -0.81
CA GLN A 85 -16.71 23.93 0.51
C GLN A 85 -16.25 25.37 0.74
N GLN A 86 -15.59 25.99 -0.25
CA GLN A 86 -15.10 27.37 -0.10
C GLN A 86 -16.19 28.41 -0.35
N ARG A 87 -17.20 28.10 -1.18
CA ARG A 87 -18.22 29.04 -1.67
C ARG A 87 -17.58 30.35 -2.16
N PRO A 88 -16.64 30.27 -3.12
CA PRO A 88 -15.86 31.44 -3.53
C PRO A 88 -16.73 32.46 -4.26
N ALA A 89 -16.33 33.72 -4.18
CA ALA A 89 -16.95 34.81 -4.92
C ALA A 89 -16.73 34.66 -6.44
N SER A 90 -15.64 34.02 -6.84
CA SER A 90 -15.36 33.62 -8.22
C SER A 90 -14.43 32.41 -8.23
N LEU A 91 -14.62 31.52 -9.19
CA LEU A 91 -13.72 30.38 -9.44
C LEU A 91 -13.14 30.54 -10.85
N VAL A 92 -11.81 30.57 -10.96
CA VAL A 92 -11.13 30.81 -12.23
C VAL A 92 -10.21 29.64 -12.56
N VAL A 93 -10.44 29.02 -13.72
CA VAL A 93 -9.53 28.03 -14.29
C VAL A 93 -8.68 28.74 -15.35
N HIS A 94 -7.40 28.89 -15.07
CA HIS A 94 -6.43 29.53 -15.97
C HIS A 94 -5.87 28.47 -16.92
N CYS A 95 -6.09 28.63 -18.22
CA CYS A 95 -5.67 27.68 -19.24
C CYS A 95 -5.02 28.36 -20.44
N ASP A 96 -4.10 27.68 -21.11
CA ASP A 96 -3.48 28.20 -22.35
C ASP A 96 -4.26 27.85 -23.61
N ARG A 97 -5.21 26.92 -23.52
CA ARG A 97 -6.21 26.60 -24.55
C ARG A 97 -7.58 26.34 -23.90
N CYS A 98 -8.25 27.42 -23.51
CA CYS A 98 -9.52 27.31 -22.79
C CYS A 98 -10.71 26.85 -23.64
N ASP A 99 -10.66 27.03 -24.97
CA ASP A 99 -11.86 26.80 -25.80
C ASP A 99 -11.87 25.44 -26.51
N GLU A 100 -10.73 24.93 -27.01
CA GLU A 100 -10.71 23.67 -27.77
C GLU A 100 -10.66 22.39 -26.93
N SER A 101 -9.90 22.35 -25.83
CA SER A 101 -9.66 21.10 -25.06
C SER A 101 -10.23 21.11 -23.65
N THR A 102 -10.66 22.27 -23.14
CA THR A 102 -11.30 22.37 -21.83
C THR A 102 -12.81 22.20 -21.92
N ARG A 103 -13.46 22.95 -22.79
CA ARG A 103 -14.92 22.90 -22.94
C ARG A 103 -15.42 21.61 -23.59
N SER A 104 -14.61 21.01 -24.46
CA SER A 104 -14.90 19.73 -25.13
C SER A 104 -14.62 18.50 -24.27
N SER A 105 -14.02 18.67 -23.07
CA SER A 105 -13.67 17.55 -22.21
C SER A 105 -14.92 16.75 -21.81
N PRO A 106 -14.87 15.41 -21.76
CA PRO A 106 -15.98 14.58 -21.30
C PRO A 106 -16.48 14.93 -19.89
N HIS A 107 -15.62 15.49 -19.03
CA HIS A 107 -15.94 15.85 -17.65
C HIS A 107 -16.30 17.34 -17.48
N TRP A 108 -16.24 18.17 -18.52
CA TRP A 108 -16.65 19.57 -18.47
C TRP A 108 -18.11 19.79 -18.00
N PRO A 109 -19.09 18.96 -18.42
CA PRO A 109 -20.46 19.08 -17.93
C PRO A 109 -20.60 19.07 -16.40
N LEU A 110 -19.69 18.39 -15.68
CA LEU A 110 -19.72 18.30 -14.21
C LEU A 110 -19.46 19.64 -13.50
N VAL A 111 -18.80 20.58 -14.17
CA VAL A 111 -18.39 21.88 -13.60
C VAL A 111 -19.02 23.07 -14.33
N SER A 112 -19.46 22.90 -15.59
CA SER A 112 -19.95 23.99 -16.44
C SER A 112 -21.11 24.80 -15.86
N ALA A 113 -21.93 24.20 -15.01
CA ALA A 113 -23.07 24.84 -14.35
C ALA A 113 -22.71 25.60 -13.06
N ILE A 114 -21.44 25.59 -12.62
CA ILE A 114 -21.02 26.29 -11.41
C ILE A 114 -21.15 27.81 -11.61
N PRO A 115 -21.96 28.51 -10.79
CA PRO A 115 -22.09 29.96 -10.88
C PRO A 115 -20.74 30.65 -10.65
N GLY A 116 -20.37 31.59 -11.52
CA GLY A 116 -19.13 32.34 -11.37
C GLY A 116 -17.85 31.58 -11.72
N LEU A 117 -17.95 30.35 -12.26
CA LEU A 117 -16.85 29.67 -12.92
C LEU A 117 -16.45 30.40 -14.20
N ARG A 118 -15.18 30.77 -14.32
CA ARG A 118 -14.63 31.45 -15.50
C ARG A 118 -13.40 30.70 -16.01
N LEU A 119 -13.31 30.55 -17.33
CA LEU A 119 -12.07 30.16 -18.00
C LEU A 119 -11.28 31.42 -18.34
N ALA A 120 -10.05 31.51 -17.88
CA ALA A 120 -9.15 32.62 -18.16
C ALA A 120 -7.99 32.15 -19.02
N THR A 121 -7.92 32.66 -20.25
CA THR A 121 -6.82 32.34 -21.16
C THR A 121 -5.52 32.98 -20.66
N VAL A 122 -4.50 32.16 -20.45
CA VAL A 122 -3.16 32.59 -20.03
C VAL A 122 -2.10 32.09 -20.99
N LYS A 123 -1.15 32.95 -21.35
CA LYS A 123 0.01 32.53 -22.14
C LYS A 123 0.92 31.64 -21.29
N ARG A 124 1.10 30.38 -21.71
CA ARG A 124 2.03 29.44 -21.06
C ARG A 124 3.42 30.08 -20.92
N PRO A 125 3.97 30.18 -19.70
CA PRO A 125 5.35 30.62 -19.51
C PRO A 125 6.31 29.68 -20.24
N ARG A 126 7.14 30.23 -21.12
CA ARG A 126 8.25 29.49 -21.76
C ARG A 126 9.60 29.79 -21.13
N TYR A 127 9.71 30.93 -20.45
CA TYR A 127 10.93 31.42 -19.82
C TYR A 127 10.63 32.04 -18.45
N VAL A 128 11.62 31.96 -17.56
CA VAL A 128 11.66 32.65 -16.26
C VAL A 128 13.07 33.21 -16.06
N PHE A 129 13.18 34.52 -15.82
CA PHE A 129 14.48 35.23 -15.71
C PHE A 129 15.50 34.86 -16.80
N GLY A 130 15.06 34.85 -18.07
CA GLY A 130 15.91 34.51 -19.22
C GLY A 130 16.18 33.02 -19.43
N LYS A 131 15.86 32.15 -18.46
CA LYS A 131 16.04 30.69 -18.58
C LYS A 131 14.80 30.01 -19.15
N ARG A 132 14.99 29.08 -20.08
CA ARG A 132 13.91 28.29 -20.68
C ARG A 132 13.37 27.27 -19.66
N LEU A 133 12.05 27.19 -19.54
CA LEU A 133 11.39 26.19 -18.69
C LEU A 133 11.38 24.83 -19.41
N SER A 134 11.84 23.80 -18.72
CA SER A 134 12.08 22.44 -19.27
C SER A 134 10.82 21.59 -19.34
N SER A 135 9.78 21.92 -18.57
CA SER A 135 8.54 21.14 -18.52
C SER A 135 7.31 22.02 -18.29
N ILE A 136 6.14 21.44 -18.57
CA ILE A 136 4.86 22.08 -18.32
C ILE A 136 4.56 22.26 -16.82
N TYR A 137 5.19 21.45 -15.98
CA TYR A 137 5.08 21.55 -14.53
C TYR A 137 5.77 22.81 -14.03
N HIS A 138 7.01 23.05 -14.46
CA HIS A 138 7.70 24.30 -14.18
C HIS A 138 6.94 25.53 -14.72
N ALA A 139 6.34 25.41 -15.91
CA ALA A 139 5.50 26.48 -16.46
C ALA A 139 4.26 26.76 -15.60
N SER A 140 3.66 25.71 -15.02
CA SER A 140 2.52 25.82 -14.12
C SER A 140 2.90 26.45 -12.78
N ASP A 141 4.08 26.12 -12.24
CA ASP A 141 4.64 26.74 -11.02
C ASP A 141 4.90 28.23 -11.20
N VAL A 142 5.45 28.63 -12.33
CA VAL A 142 5.65 30.05 -12.64
C VAL A 142 4.31 30.76 -12.86
N ALA A 143 3.35 30.10 -13.52
CA ALA A 143 2.02 30.66 -13.76
C ALA A 143 1.24 30.88 -12.46
N ARG A 144 1.22 29.93 -11.52
CA ARG A 144 0.50 30.08 -10.24
C ARG A 144 1.01 31.27 -9.44
N LEU A 145 2.33 31.47 -9.39
CA LEU A 145 2.93 32.62 -8.69
C LEU A 145 2.55 33.95 -9.36
N ARG A 146 2.58 34.01 -10.70
CA ARG A 146 2.15 35.21 -11.45
C ARG A 146 0.66 35.52 -11.23
N ILE A 147 -0.18 34.50 -11.16
CA ILE A 147 -1.62 34.63 -10.91
C ILE A 147 -1.87 35.17 -9.50
N LEU A 148 -1.27 34.55 -8.48
CA LEU A 148 -1.42 35.02 -7.09
C LEU A 148 -0.85 36.43 -6.91
N ARG A 149 0.27 36.79 -7.55
CA ARG A 149 0.80 38.18 -7.50
C ARG A 149 -0.11 39.19 -8.18
N LYS A 150 -0.90 38.77 -9.16
CA LYS A 150 -1.83 39.64 -9.88
C LYS A 150 -3.16 39.80 -9.14
N TYR A 151 -3.71 38.71 -8.61
CA TYR A 151 -5.09 38.67 -8.10
C TYR A 151 -5.20 38.39 -6.61
N GLY A 152 -4.18 37.80 -5.99
CA GLY A 152 -4.27 37.17 -4.68
C GLY A 152 -5.18 35.94 -4.73
N GLY A 153 -5.75 35.57 -3.60
CA GLY A 153 -6.78 34.53 -3.51
C GLY A 153 -6.25 33.17 -3.06
N ILE A 154 -6.97 32.14 -3.46
CA ILE A 154 -6.75 30.74 -3.08
C ILE A 154 -6.35 29.97 -4.33
N PHE A 155 -5.13 29.46 -4.37
CA PHE A 155 -4.69 28.54 -5.41
C PHE A 155 -4.82 27.09 -4.93
N LEU A 156 -5.34 26.23 -5.81
CA LEU A 156 -5.42 24.79 -5.62
C LEU A 156 -4.80 24.08 -6.83
N ASP A 157 -3.95 23.08 -6.57
CA ASP A 157 -3.54 22.12 -7.60
C ASP A 157 -4.77 21.33 -8.12
N GLY A 158 -4.68 20.83 -9.35
CA GLY A 158 -5.79 20.13 -10.01
C GLY A 158 -6.26 18.87 -9.29
N ASP A 159 -5.44 18.29 -8.43
CA ASP A 159 -5.73 17.12 -7.60
C ASP A 159 -5.72 17.44 -6.09
N SER A 160 -5.92 18.70 -5.71
CA SER A 160 -6.19 19.12 -4.33
C SER A 160 -7.69 19.11 -4.03
N TYR A 161 -8.16 18.08 -3.33
CA TYR A 161 -9.56 17.99 -2.90
C TYR A 161 -9.79 18.82 -1.63
N LEU A 162 -10.67 19.81 -1.74
CA LEU A 162 -11.03 20.64 -0.60
C LEU A 162 -12.11 19.95 0.24
N VAL A 163 -11.81 19.72 1.52
CA VAL A 163 -12.71 19.04 2.46
C VAL A 163 -13.51 20.07 3.27
N ARG A 164 -12.88 21.17 3.67
CA ARG A 164 -13.45 22.25 4.49
C ARG A 164 -13.06 23.61 3.93
N SER A 165 -13.84 24.65 4.23
CA SER A 165 -13.54 26.03 3.84
C SER A 165 -12.19 26.49 4.39
N LEU A 166 -11.38 27.15 3.56
CA LEU A 166 -10.11 27.80 3.93
C LEU A 166 -10.30 29.22 4.48
N GLU A 167 -11.54 29.61 4.79
CA GLU A 167 -11.87 30.92 5.37
C GLU A 167 -10.96 31.34 6.54
N PRO A 168 -10.64 30.46 7.52
CA PRO A 168 -9.79 30.83 8.66
C PRO A 168 -8.40 31.32 8.28
N PHE A 169 -7.90 30.94 7.09
CA PHE A 169 -6.55 31.24 6.64
C PHE A 169 -6.47 32.49 5.76
N ARG A 170 -7.61 33.07 5.37
CA ARG A 170 -7.65 34.30 4.56
C ARG A 170 -7.28 35.56 5.35
N ARG A 171 -7.09 35.44 6.66
CA ARG A 171 -6.64 36.53 7.54
C ARG A 171 -5.13 36.70 7.62
N PHE A 172 -4.35 35.88 6.92
CA PHE A 172 -2.89 35.97 6.89
C PHE A 172 -2.41 36.55 5.55
N GLU A 173 -1.19 37.10 5.51
CA GLU A 173 -0.61 37.56 4.23
C GLU A 173 -0.50 36.39 3.27
N MET A 174 0.00 35.26 3.78
CA MET A 174 0.10 34.01 3.04
C MET A 174 0.05 32.82 3.99
N ALA A 175 -0.85 31.88 3.74
CA ALA A 175 -0.92 30.60 4.44
C ALA A 175 -0.64 29.46 3.47
N LEU A 176 0.18 28.50 3.90
CA LEU A 176 0.56 27.33 3.12
C LEU A 176 0.91 26.14 4.01
N GLY A 177 0.94 24.95 3.41
CA GLY A 177 1.41 23.75 4.10
C GLY A 177 2.92 23.77 4.26
N TRP A 178 3.44 23.74 5.48
CA TRP A 178 4.88 23.65 5.70
C TRP A 178 5.22 22.87 6.98
N TYR A 179 5.49 21.59 6.79
CA TYR A 179 5.80 20.64 7.86
C TYR A 179 7.21 20.89 8.45
N PRO A 180 7.43 20.72 9.76
CA PRO A 180 8.76 20.80 10.37
C PRO A 180 9.82 19.95 9.63
N LYS A 181 10.98 20.53 9.33
CA LYS A 181 12.11 19.86 8.62
C LYS A 181 11.78 19.39 7.19
N GLN A 182 10.69 19.86 6.58
CA GLN A 182 10.36 19.59 5.17
C GLN A 182 10.33 20.88 4.35
N ALA A 183 10.30 20.73 3.02
CA ALA A 183 10.00 21.83 2.11
C ALA A 183 8.53 22.24 2.20
N LEU A 184 8.23 23.49 1.86
CA LEU A 184 6.86 23.99 1.71
C LEU A 184 6.07 23.19 0.67
N GLY A 185 4.77 23.03 0.91
CA GLY A 185 3.80 22.51 -0.03
C GLY A 185 3.35 23.58 -1.02
N THR A 186 3.13 23.16 -2.25
CA THR A 186 2.77 24.05 -3.38
C THR A 186 1.30 23.91 -3.81
N GLN A 187 0.62 22.90 -3.28
CA GLN A 187 -0.68 22.39 -3.72
C GLN A 187 -1.91 23.14 -3.21
N VAL A 188 -1.76 23.87 -2.10
CA VAL A 188 -2.80 24.73 -1.51
C VAL A 188 -2.12 26.00 -1.00
N LEU A 189 -2.44 27.14 -1.59
CA LEU A 189 -1.88 28.43 -1.24
C LEU A 189 -3.01 29.44 -1.02
N VAL A 190 -3.01 30.15 0.10
CA VAL A 190 -3.94 31.24 0.37
C VAL A 190 -3.09 32.49 0.53
N ALA A 191 -3.15 33.44 -0.40
CA ALA A 191 -2.21 34.56 -0.42
C ALA A 191 -2.85 35.89 -0.83
N HIS A 192 -2.50 36.94 -0.12
CA HIS A 192 -2.72 38.30 -0.56
C HIS A 192 -1.80 38.59 -1.75
N LYS A 193 -2.26 39.38 -2.73
CA LYS A 193 -1.47 39.68 -3.95
C LYS A 193 -0.11 40.31 -3.65
N ASN A 194 -0.01 41.06 -2.55
CA ASN A 194 1.20 41.74 -2.12
C ASN A 194 1.99 40.97 -1.05
N ALA A 195 1.66 39.71 -0.75
CA ALA A 195 2.34 38.95 0.29
C ALA A 195 3.86 38.94 0.08
N ARG A 196 4.62 39.28 1.14
CA ARG A 196 6.07 39.48 1.04
C ARG A 196 6.80 38.23 0.55
N PHE A 197 6.39 37.06 1.02
CA PHE A 197 6.96 35.79 0.59
C PHE A 197 6.73 35.51 -0.89
N LEU A 198 5.56 35.87 -1.44
CA LEU A 198 5.17 35.55 -2.81
C LEU A 198 6.10 36.19 -3.85
N GLU A 199 6.51 37.44 -3.58
CA GLU A 199 7.50 38.14 -4.40
C GLU A 199 8.89 37.48 -4.30
N LEU A 200 9.34 37.17 -3.09
CA LEU A 200 10.63 36.51 -2.84
C LEU A 200 10.68 35.11 -3.49
N TRP A 201 9.59 34.36 -3.42
CA TRP A 201 9.45 33.04 -4.03
C TRP A 201 9.47 33.13 -5.55
N TYR A 202 8.72 34.06 -6.17
CA TYR A 202 8.86 34.26 -7.61
C TYR A 202 10.31 34.62 -7.98
N ASN A 203 10.95 35.49 -7.21
CA ASN A 203 12.32 35.94 -7.44
C ASN A 203 13.38 34.85 -7.24
N SER A 204 13.11 33.79 -6.48
CA SER A 204 14.04 32.65 -6.32
C SER A 204 14.26 31.88 -7.62
N TYR A 205 13.34 31.97 -8.60
CA TYR A 205 13.52 31.36 -9.92
C TYR A 205 14.65 31.98 -10.75
N ARG A 206 15.34 33.03 -10.29
CA ARG A 206 16.64 33.44 -10.87
C ARG A 206 17.66 32.28 -10.81
N TYR A 207 17.59 31.48 -9.75
CA TYR A 207 18.41 30.29 -9.54
C TYR A 207 17.83 29.03 -10.17
N TYR A 208 16.88 29.16 -11.10
CA TYR A 208 16.19 28.04 -11.75
C TYR A 208 17.16 26.99 -12.30
N ARG A 209 16.85 25.72 -11.99
CA ARG A 209 17.54 24.50 -12.39
C ARG A 209 16.59 23.59 -13.20
N PRO A 210 16.75 23.49 -14.53
CA PRO A 210 15.82 22.76 -15.41
C PRO A 210 15.56 21.28 -15.04
N GLU A 211 16.51 20.64 -14.38
CA GLU A 211 16.52 19.22 -14.04
C GLU A 211 15.88 18.90 -12.69
N LEU A 212 15.66 19.90 -11.83
CA LEU A 212 15.17 19.69 -10.45
C LEU A 212 13.80 20.32 -10.22
N TRP A 213 12.73 19.65 -10.63
CA TRP A 213 11.36 20.19 -10.53
C TRP A 213 10.96 20.71 -9.14
N TYR A 214 10.81 19.82 -8.16
CA TYR A 214 10.36 20.21 -6.82
C TYR A 214 11.41 21.03 -6.06
N TRP A 215 12.69 20.93 -6.43
CA TRP A 215 13.72 21.78 -5.84
C TRP A 215 13.44 23.25 -6.11
N ASN A 216 13.08 23.61 -7.35
CA ASN A 216 12.76 25.00 -7.69
C ASN A 216 11.49 25.50 -6.98
N ALA A 217 10.45 24.67 -6.99
CA ALA A 217 9.12 25.09 -6.53
C ALA A 217 8.99 25.08 -5.00
N GLY A 218 9.54 24.08 -4.31
CA GLY A 218 9.39 23.89 -2.87
C GLY A 218 10.68 24.09 -2.08
N ARG A 219 11.74 23.34 -2.42
CA ARG A 219 12.95 23.26 -1.57
C ARG A 219 13.74 24.56 -1.52
N LEU A 220 14.10 25.12 -2.67
CA LEU A 220 14.87 26.36 -2.80
C LEU A 220 14.23 27.53 -2.04
N PRO A 221 12.95 27.90 -2.26
CA PRO A 221 12.35 29.01 -1.53
C PRO A 221 12.18 28.70 -0.03
N THR A 222 12.05 27.43 0.36
CA THR A 222 12.06 27.06 1.77
C THR A 222 13.42 27.34 2.39
N GLU A 223 14.49 26.76 1.85
CA GLU A 223 15.85 26.84 2.42
C GLU A 223 16.40 28.27 2.37
N MET A 224 16.22 28.96 1.25
CA MET A 224 16.81 30.28 1.04
C MET A 224 16.04 31.41 1.72
N ILE A 225 14.72 31.26 1.92
CA ILE A 225 13.86 32.36 2.37
C ILE A 225 13.13 32.01 3.65
N LEU A 226 12.36 30.92 3.69
CA LEU A 226 11.49 30.62 4.84
C LEU A 226 12.26 30.12 6.06
N VAL A 227 13.29 29.29 5.90
CA VAL A 227 14.14 28.85 7.02
C VAL A 227 14.73 30.06 7.77
N PRO A 228 15.36 31.05 7.11
CA PRO A 228 15.85 32.23 7.82
C PRO A 228 14.74 33.22 8.22
N ARG A 229 13.58 33.22 7.55
CA ARG A 229 12.47 34.17 7.80
C ARG A 229 11.11 33.45 7.85
N PRO A 230 10.87 32.61 8.89
CA PRO A 230 9.66 31.79 8.94
C PRO A 230 8.37 32.59 9.14
N HIS A 231 8.47 33.80 9.68
CA HIS A 231 7.34 34.73 9.92
C HIS A 231 6.69 35.25 8.62
N LEU A 232 7.29 35.01 7.46
CA LEU A 232 6.74 35.47 6.17
C LEU A 232 5.52 34.67 5.69
N VAL A 233 5.18 33.56 6.36
CA VAL A 233 4.00 32.75 6.07
C VAL A 233 3.37 32.18 7.33
N HIS A 234 2.05 31.97 7.28
CA HIS A 234 1.33 31.22 8.28
C HIS A 234 1.45 29.74 7.94
N ARG A 235 2.01 28.97 8.87
CA ARG A 235 2.30 27.55 8.66
C ARG A 235 1.07 26.73 9.03
N VAL A 236 0.58 25.97 8.06
CA VAL A 236 -0.54 25.06 8.27
C VAL A 236 -0.05 23.61 8.11
N PRO A 237 0.70 23.08 9.09
CA PRO A 237 1.18 21.70 9.01
C PRO A 237 -0.03 20.75 9.09
N TYR A 238 0.06 19.59 8.43
CA TYR A 238 -0.96 18.53 8.45
C TYR A 238 -2.34 18.83 7.84
N ASP A 239 -2.76 20.09 7.65
CA ASP A 239 -4.11 20.38 7.11
C ASP A 239 -4.12 20.81 5.64
N PHE A 240 -2.98 21.26 5.10
CA PHE A 240 -2.85 21.70 3.71
C PHE A 240 -2.13 20.66 2.86
N GLY A 241 -2.92 19.80 2.19
CA GLY A 241 -2.45 18.93 1.11
C GLY A 241 -1.43 17.89 1.57
N VAL A 242 -1.84 17.01 2.48
CA VAL A 242 -0.94 16.09 3.18
C VAL A 242 -0.40 14.97 2.28
N HIS A 243 0.89 15.02 1.94
CA HIS A 243 1.54 14.00 1.10
C HIS A 243 1.47 12.58 1.70
N ASN A 244 1.52 12.43 3.03
CA ASN A 244 1.44 11.11 3.69
C ASN A 244 0.01 10.55 3.87
N VAL A 245 -1.04 11.37 3.65
CA VAL A 245 -2.43 10.91 3.79
C VAL A 245 -2.91 10.19 2.54
N ALA A 246 -2.29 10.39 1.38
CA ALA A 246 -2.58 9.58 0.20
C ALA A 246 -2.39 8.08 0.49
N HIS A 247 -1.37 7.69 1.25
CA HIS A 247 -1.21 6.30 1.69
C HIS A 247 -2.30 5.85 2.68
N LEU A 248 -2.76 6.73 3.58
CA LEU A 248 -3.87 6.43 4.49
C LEU A 248 -5.22 6.29 3.77
N LEU A 249 -5.42 7.05 2.69
CA LEU A 249 -6.63 7.03 1.86
C LEU A 249 -6.65 5.85 0.89
N TYR A 250 -5.53 5.60 0.20
CA TYR A 250 -5.39 4.54 -0.80
C TYR A 250 -4.86 3.22 -0.24
N GLY A 251 -4.43 3.15 1.01
CA GLY A 251 -3.80 1.96 1.60
C GLY A 251 -4.53 1.41 2.82
N VAL A 252 -5.05 2.25 3.72
CA VAL A 252 -5.60 1.81 5.02
C VAL A 252 -7.08 2.16 5.21
N CYS A 253 -7.66 2.99 4.33
CA CYS A 253 -9.05 3.45 4.41
C CYS A 253 -9.41 4.07 5.78
N LYS A 254 -8.59 5.01 6.27
CA LYS A 254 -8.87 5.70 7.55
C LYS A 254 -10.07 6.67 7.39
N PRO A 255 -11.16 6.53 8.19
CA PRO A 255 -12.39 7.31 8.01
C PRO A 255 -12.26 8.81 8.38
N ASP A 256 -11.22 9.17 9.13
CA ASP A 256 -11.06 10.51 9.71
C ASP A 256 -10.57 11.58 8.73
N TRP A 257 -10.45 11.27 7.43
CA TRP A 257 -9.97 12.23 6.43
C TRP A 257 -10.81 13.52 6.36
N ARG A 258 -12.07 13.45 6.81
CA ARG A 258 -12.98 14.58 6.91
C ARG A 258 -12.52 15.67 7.90
N GLN A 259 -11.57 15.36 8.79
CA GLN A 259 -11.06 16.32 9.76
C GLN A 259 -10.17 17.40 9.13
N PHE A 260 -9.47 17.06 8.03
CA PHE A 260 -8.52 17.94 7.35
C PHE A 260 -9.21 19.04 6.55
N PHE A 261 -8.47 20.09 6.19
CA PHE A 261 -8.98 21.15 5.32
C PHE A 261 -8.86 20.80 3.83
N ALA A 262 -7.71 20.26 3.42
CA ALA A 262 -7.47 19.88 2.03
C ALA A 262 -6.59 18.62 1.93
N ILE A 263 -6.87 17.79 0.93
CA ILE A 263 -6.17 16.54 0.66
C ILE A 263 -5.51 16.63 -0.72
N HIS A 264 -4.21 16.34 -0.79
CA HIS A 264 -3.51 16.19 -2.07
C HIS A 264 -3.68 14.74 -2.51
N LEU A 265 -4.46 14.52 -3.57
CA LEU A 265 -4.83 13.17 -4.01
C LEU A 265 -3.68 12.43 -4.69
N LEU A 266 -2.57 13.11 -5.06
CA LEU A 266 -1.43 12.51 -5.75
C LEU A 266 -1.88 11.60 -6.91
N PHE A 267 -2.88 12.02 -7.67
CA PHE A 267 -3.58 11.09 -8.54
C PHE A 267 -2.70 10.56 -9.68
N ARG A 268 -1.74 11.38 -10.12
CA ARG A 268 -0.71 11.02 -11.12
C ARG A 268 0.26 9.94 -10.64
N HIS A 269 0.24 9.65 -9.35
CA HIS A 269 1.11 8.73 -8.66
C HIS A 269 0.40 7.43 -8.27
N ARG A 270 -0.91 7.34 -8.56
CA ARG A 270 -1.76 6.18 -8.26
C ARG A 270 -1.16 4.85 -8.72
N SER A 271 -0.53 4.78 -9.89
CA SER A 271 0.00 3.53 -10.46
C SER A 271 1.10 2.87 -9.62
N TYR A 272 1.84 3.64 -8.81
CA TYR A 272 2.82 3.06 -7.87
C TYR A 272 2.32 3.05 -6.42
N LEU A 273 1.25 3.78 -6.11
CA LEU A 273 0.59 3.76 -4.79
C LEU A 273 -0.39 2.58 -4.66
N VAL A 274 -0.98 2.12 -5.77
CA VAL A 274 -1.90 0.99 -5.85
C VAL A 274 -1.45 0.11 -7.01
N THR A 275 -0.46 -0.75 -6.78
CA THR A 275 0.19 -1.56 -7.82
C THR A 275 -0.72 -2.60 -8.47
N THR A 276 -1.89 -2.83 -7.88
CA THR A 276 -2.96 -3.73 -8.35
C THR A 276 -4.04 -3.03 -9.17
N ASP A 277 -4.02 -1.69 -9.30
CA ASP A 277 -5.01 -0.94 -10.08
C ASP A 277 -4.78 -1.12 -11.59
N THR A 278 -5.62 -1.95 -12.21
CA THR A 278 -5.60 -2.25 -13.65
C THR A 278 -6.61 -1.42 -14.46
N PHE A 279 -7.39 -0.54 -13.84
CA PHE A 279 -8.58 0.09 -14.44
C PHE A 279 -8.30 1.32 -15.33
N GLY A 280 -7.03 1.70 -15.51
CA GLY A 280 -6.65 2.88 -16.30
C GLY A 280 -7.16 4.20 -15.69
N PRO A 281 -7.22 5.31 -16.44
CA PRO A 281 -7.65 6.62 -15.93
C PRO A 281 -9.05 6.59 -15.30
N LEU A 282 -9.28 7.36 -14.23
CA LEU A 282 -10.59 7.44 -13.61
C LEU A 282 -11.60 8.14 -14.50
N THR A 283 -12.74 7.50 -14.70
CA THR A 283 -13.91 7.98 -15.46
C THR A 283 -15.17 7.76 -14.63
N ILE A 284 -16.26 8.46 -14.96
CA ILE A 284 -17.54 8.24 -14.26
C ILE A 284 -17.97 6.77 -14.39
N SER A 285 -17.74 6.17 -15.57
CA SER A 285 -18.14 4.79 -15.85
C SER A 285 -17.34 3.75 -15.06
N ASN A 286 -16.04 3.95 -14.82
CA ASN A 286 -15.27 2.97 -14.05
C ASN A 286 -15.46 3.18 -12.54
N VAL A 287 -15.44 4.42 -12.04
CA VAL A 287 -15.67 4.71 -10.62
C VAL A 287 -17.03 4.17 -10.16
N GLY A 288 -18.07 4.28 -10.99
CA GLY A 288 -19.40 3.73 -10.68
C GLY A 288 -19.45 2.21 -10.54
N ARG A 289 -18.42 1.48 -10.98
CA ARG A 289 -18.30 0.02 -10.83
C ARG A 289 -17.42 -0.41 -9.66
N TYR A 290 -16.83 0.54 -8.93
CA TYR A 290 -15.98 0.21 -7.79
C TYR A 290 -16.87 -0.25 -6.64
N ASN A 291 -16.71 -1.50 -6.22
CA ASN A 291 -17.40 -2.08 -5.06
C ASN A 291 -16.55 -2.05 -3.78
N THR A 292 -15.27 -1.69 -3.88
CA THR A 292 -14.33 -1.57 -2.78
C THR A 292 -13.53 -0.27 -2.88
N THR A 293 -13.01 0.21 -1.76
CA THR A 293 -12.12 1.37 -1.72
C THR A 293 -10.74 1.04 -2.27
N PHE A 294 -9.99 2.05 -2.76
CA PHE A 294 -8.60 1.84 -3.18
C PHE A 294 -7.72 1.20 -2.08
N GLY A 295 -7.97 1.52 -0.80
CA GLY A 295 -7.32 0.85 0.33
C GLY A 295 -7.56 -0.66 0.37
N GLN A 296 -8.80 -1.07 0.15
CA GLN A 296 -9.18 -2.49 0.05
C GLN A 296 -8.68 -3.16 -1.24
N MET A 297 -8.35 -2.39 -2.28
CA MET A 297 -7.66 -2.91 -3.47
C MET A 297 -6.15 -3.13 -3.23
N ASN A 298 -5.57 -2.45 -2.23
CA ASN A 298 -4.12 -2.34 -2.00
C ASN A 298 -3.63 -3.19 -0.81
N ILE A 299 -4.46 -3.34 0.23
CA ILE A 299 -4.41 -4.52 1.08
C ILE A 299 -4.89 -5.62 0.16
N GLY A 300 -3.98 -6.35 -0.50
CA GLY A 300 -4.34 -7.48 -1.36
C GLY A 300 -5.42 -8.26 -0.61
N SER A 301 -6.59 -8.43 -1.23
CA SER A 301 -7.71 -9.10 -0.58
C SER A 301 -7.16 -10.38 0.01
N PHE A 302 -7.14 -10.47 1.35
CA PHE A 302 -6.80 -11.74 1.97
C PHE A 302 -7.72 -12.78 1.33
N PRO A 303 -7.19 -13.96 1.00
CA PRO A 303 -7.98 -14.94 0.29
C PRO A 303 -9.26 -15.25 1.08
N ASP A 304 -10.39 -15.37 0.37
CA ASP A 304 -11.69 -15.68 0.97
C ASP A 304 -11.74 -17.07 1.63
N TYR A 305 -10.70 -17.88 1.42
CA TYR A 305 -10.51 -19.18 2.01
C TYR A 305 -9.01 -19.52 2.01
N VAL A 306 -8.51 -20.11 3.10
CA VAL A 306 -7.13 -20.63 3.16
C VAL A 306 -7.15 -22.14 3.34
N LYS A 307 -6.49 -22.83 2.41
CA LYS A 307 -6.24 -24.27 2.50
C LYS A 307 -5.05 -24.50 3.43
N VAL A 308 -5.31 -25.10 4.59
CA VAL A 308 -4.24 -25.56 5.49
C VAL A 308 -3.82 -26.98 5.07
N VAL A 309 -2.53 -27.16 4.83
CA VAL A 309 -1.92 -28.47 4.59
C VAL A 309 -1.20 -28.91 5.85
N GLU A 310 -1.73 -29.94 6.48
CA GLU A 310 -1.16 -30.48 7.71
C GLU A 310 -0.02 -31.45 7.38
N VAL A 311 1.19 -31.14 7.83
CA VAL A 311 2.41 -31.93 7.55
C VAL A 311 2.92 -32.71 8.76
N GLY A 312 2.25 -32.63 9.91
CA GLY A 312 2.76 -33.16 11.17
C GLY A 312 3.02 -34.67 11.17
N ALA A 313 2.18 -35.47 10.49
CA ALA A 313 2.37 -36.92 10.42
C ALA A 313 3.58 -37.35 9.57
N ARG A 314 4.04 -36.49 8.65
CA ARG A 314 5.26 -36.70 7.86
C ARG A 314 6.39 -35.83 8.37
N ASP A 315 6.40 -34.55 8.02
CA ASP A 315 7.51 -33.64 8.31
C ASP A 315 7.73 -33.43 9.81
N GLY A 316 6.63 -33.35 10.57
CA GLY A 316 6.69 -33.26 12.03
C GLY A 316 7.34 -34.48 12.66
N LEU A 317 6.84 -35.68 12.37
CA LEU A 317 7.36 -36.93 12.94
C LEU A 317 8.74 -37.34 12.41
N GLN A 318 9.12 -36.89 11.19
CA GLN A 318 10.37 -37.32 10.54
C GLN A 318 11.63 -37.00 11.35
N ASN A 319 11.62 -35.89 12.09
CA ASN A 319 12.76 -35.44 12.88
C ASN A 319 12.58 -35.65 14.39
N GLU A 320 11.53 -36.38 14.81
CA GLU A 320 11.37 -36.76 16.21
C GLU A 320 12.41 -37.82 16.60
N LYS A 321 12.86 -37.75 17.85
CA LYS A 321 13.88 -38.67 18.40
C LYS A 321 13.33 -40.08 18.58
N GLU A 322 12.10 -40.17 19.07
CA GLU A 322 11.42 -41.44 19.34
C GLU A 322 10.64 -41.89 18.11
N ILE A 323 10.69 -43.18 17.79
CA ILE A 323 9.90 -43.74 16.70
C ILE A 323 8.48 -43.97 17.22
N VAL A 324 7.53 -43.21 16.68
CA VAL A 324 6.11 -43.37 16.99
C VAL A 324 5.59 -44.68 16.39
N PRO A 325 4.87 -45.52 17.15
CA PRO A 325 4.28 -46.76 16.64
C PRO A 325 3.31 -46.53 15.47
N THR A 326 3.25 -47.47 14.54
CA THR A 326 2.42 -47.39 13.32
C THR A 326 0.95 -47.08 13.61
N ASN A 327 0.35 -47.77 14.59
CA ASN A 327 -1.05 -47.53 14.97
C ASN A 327 -1.27 -46.10 15.50
N THR A 328 -0.29 -45.53 16.21
CA THR A 328 -0.36 -44.14 16.69
C THR A 328 -0.28 -43.15 15.54
N LYS A 329 0.52 -43.42 14.48
CA LYS A 329 0.56 -42.60 13.27
C LYS A 329 -0.75 -42.66 12.48
N ILE A 330 -1.33 -43.86 12.35
CA ILE A 330 -2.64 -44.06 11.70
C ILE A 330 -3.71 -43.27 12.45
N GLU A 331 -3.75 -43.41 13.78
CA GLU A 331 -4.70 -42.68 14.63
C GLU A 331 -4.52 -41.17 14.53
N LEU A 332 -3.27 -40.68 14.51
CA LEU A 332 -2.96 -39.27 14.30
C LEU A 332 -3.57 -38.75 12.99
N ILE A 333 -3.32 -39.45 11.87
CA ILE A 333 -3.79 -39.02 10.55
C ILE A 333 -5.33 -39.05 10.48
N ASN A 334 -5.96 -40.09 11.02
CA ASN A 334 -7.43 -40.20 11.04
C ASN A 334 -8.05 -39.05 11.87
N ARG A 335 -7.49 -38.75 13.05
CA ARG A 335 -7.94 -37.62 13.87
C ARG A 335 -7.77 -36.28 13.16
N LEU A 336 -6.63 -36.05 12.51
CA LEU A 336 -6.39 -34.85 11.71
C LEU A 336 -7.40 -34.72 10.57
N ALA A 337 -7.64 -35.79 9.80
CA ALA A 337 -8.63 -35.78 8.73
C ALA A 337 -10.05 -35.48 9.25
N SER A 338 -10.42 -36.01 10.42
CA SER A 338 -11.72 -35.77 11.07
C SER A 338 -11.92 -34.34 11.62
N SER A 339 -10.84 -33.53 11.67
CA SER A 339 -10.87 -32.14 12.12
C SER A 339 -11.36 -31.16 11.04
N GLY A 340 -11.57 -31.63 9.81
CA GLY A 340 -11.94 -30.79 8.66
C GLY A 340 -10.75 -30.34 7.81
N LEU A 341 -9.52 -30.78 8.15
CA LEU A 341 -8.34 -30.54 7.33
C LEU A 341 -8.53 -31.13 5.92
N PRO A 342 -8.38 -30.33 4.84
CA PRO A 342 -8.56 -30.80 3.48
C PRO A 342 -7.38 -31.63 2.96
N VAL A 343 -6.21 -31.50 3.60
CA VAL A 343 -4.98 -32.20 3.23
C VAL A 343 -4.20 -32.59 4.48
N VAL A 344 -3.82 -33.86 4.59
CA VAL A 344 -2.95 -34.38 5.65
C VAL A 344 -1.82 -35.19 4.99
N GLU A 345 -0.60 -34.67 5.02
CA GLU A 345 0.57 -35.35 4.48
C GLU A 345 0.91 -36.57 5.33
N ALA A 346 0.64 -37.75 4.79
CA ALA A 346 0.49 -38.96 5.59
C ALA A 346 1.83 -39.60 5.97
N THR A 347 2.78 -39.64 5.03
CA THR A 347 4.07 -40.33 5.23
C THR A 347 5.06 -40.04 4.09
N SER A 348 6.22 -40.70 4.10
CA SER A 348 7.30 -40.55 3.14
C SER A 348 7.83 -41.90 2.68
N PHE A 349 7.80 -42.18 1.38
CA PHE A 349 8.35 -43.39 0.74
C PHE A 349 9.85 -43.22 0.49
N VAL A 350 10.59 -42.98 1.58
CA VAL A 350 12.04 -42.85 1.64
C VAL A 350 12.68 -44.14 2.16
N SER A 351 13.98 -44.28 1.98
CA SER A 351 14.72 -45.42 2.51
C SER A 351 14.64 -45.47 4.05
N PRO A 352 14.14 -46.58 4.64
CA PRO A 352 14.09 -46.78 6.09
C PRO A 352 15.46 -46.69 6.77
N LYS A 353 16.54 -46.96 6.03
CA LYS A 353 17.92 -46.83 6.51
C LYS A 353 18.29 -45.38 6.85
N TRP A 354 17.79 -44.43 6.07
CA TRP A 354 18.13 -43.00 6.22
C TRP A 354 17.12 -42.27 7.10
N VAL A 355 15.85 -42.71 7.07
CA VAL A 355 14.75 -42.09 7.81
C VAL A 355 13.92 -43.20 8.48
N PRO A 356 14.41 -43.79 9.59
CA PRO A 356 13.73 -44.91 10.24
C PRO A 356 12.35 -44.55 10.79
N GLN A 357 12.12 -43.27 11.11
CA GLN A 357 10.82 -42.75 11.55
C GLN A 357 9.71 -43.04 10.54
N MET A 358 10.03 -43.13 9.24
CA MET A 358 9.08 -43.34 8.14
C MET A 358 9.10 -44.77 7.60
N ALA A 359 9.74 -45.73 8.27
CA ALA A 359 9.93 -47.09 7.77
C ALA A 359 8.62 -47.86 7.49
N ASP A 360 7.55 -47.50 8.18
CA ASP A 360 6.21 -48.09 8.11
C ASP A 360 5.28 -47.36 7.13
N HIS A 361 5.83 -46.63 6.16
CA HIS A 361 5.08 -45.81 5.21
C HIS A 361 3.97 -46.58 4.46
N THR A 362 4.20 -47.85 4.14
CA THR A 362 3.23 -48.68 3.41
C THR A 362 2.04 -49.05 4.29
N GLU A 363 2.34 -49.48 5.52
CA GLU A 363 1.36 -49.88 6.53
C GLU A 363 0.52 -48.68 6.97
N VAL A 364 1.16 -47.53 7.20
CA VAL A 364 0.47 -46.27 7.53
C VAL A 364 -0.48 -45.87 6.40
N LEU A 365 -0.01 -45.80 5.15
CA LEU A 365 -0.86 -45.33 4.05
C LEU A 365 -2.06 -46.27 3.79
N LYS A 366 -1.87 -47.59 3.96
CA LYS A 366 -2.94 -48.59 3.82
C LYS A 366 -3.88 -48.62 5.02
N GLY A 367 -3.39 -48.32 6.22
CA GLY A 367 -4.15 -48.42 7.47
C GLY A 367 -5.03 -47.21 7.80
N ILE A 368 -4.78 -46.04 7.20
CA ILE A 368 -5.60 -44.85 7.44
C ILE A 368 -6.97 -44.92 6.75
N GLU A 369 -7.96 -44.32 7.40
CA GLU A 369 -9.30 -44.14 6.87
C GLU A 369 -9.30 -43.03 5.81
N LYS A 370 -9.81 -43.33 4.62
CA LYS A 370 -9.86 -42.37 3.50
C LYS A 370 -11.13 -41.54 3.58
N HIS A 371 -11.07 -40.42 4.30
CA HIS A 371 -12.20 -39.49 4.41
C HIS A 371 -12.49 -38.84 3.05
N LYS A 372 -13.78 -38.78 2.68
CA LYS A 372 -14.22 -38.14 1.44
C LYS A 372 -13.85 -36.64 1.46
N GLY A 373 -13.16 -36.18 0.42
CA GLY A 373 -12.75 -34.79 0.28
C GLY A 373 -11.40 -34.44 0.93
N VAL A 374 -10.75 -35.39 1.62
CA VAL A 374 -9.41 -35.21 2.20
C VAL A 374 -8.36 -35.82 1.28
N SER A 375 -7.28 -35.09 1.01
CA SER A 375 -6.12 -35.60 0.27
C SER A 375 -5.02 -36.06 1.23
N TYR A 376 -4.36 -37.17 0.90
CA TYR A 376 -3.31 -37.77 1.71
C TYR A 376 -1.99 -37.85 0.93
N PRO A 377 -1.33 -36.72 0.65
CA PRO A 377 -0.07 -36.71 -0.08
C PRO A 377 1.00 -37.48 0.67
N VAL A 378 1.89 -38.12 -0.09
CA VAL A 378 3.08 -38.80 0.45
C VAL A 378 4.34 -38.34 -0.27
N LEU A 379 5.43 -38.16 0.48
CA LEU A 379 6.69 -37.72 -0.10
C LEU A 379 7.33 -38.88 -0.89
N VAL A 380 7.79 -38.58 -2.10
CA VAL A 380 8.41 -39.54 -3.02
C VAL A 380 9.73 -38.97 -3.56
N PRO A 381 10.89 -39.42 -3.05
CA PRO A 381 12.20 -38.90 -3.44
C PRO A 381 12.69 -39.41 -4.80
N ASN A 382 12.16 -40.52 -5.30
CA ASN A 382 12.66 -41.20 -6.50
C ASN A 382 11.64 -42.21 -7.06
N MET A 383 11.98 -42.79 -8.22
CA MET A 383 11.13 -43.75 -8.94
C MET A 383 10.84 -45.04 -8.16
N LYS A 384 11.74 -45.49 -7.28
CA LYS A 384 11.49 -46.66 -6.43
C LYS A 384 10.39 -46.34 -5.41
N GLY A 385 10.53 -45.23 -4.69
CA GLY A 385 9.52 -44.75 -3.75
C GLY A 385 8.18 -44.48 -4.44
N PHE A 386 8.20 -44.01 -5.69
CA PHE A 386 6.97 -43.81 -6.48
C PHE A 386 6.21 -45.12 -6.70
N LYS A 387 6.90 -46.18 -7.13
CA LYS A 387 6.29 -47.49 -7.38
C LYS A 387 5.68 -48.07 -6.09
N GLU A 388 6.37 -47.91 -4.97
CA GLU A 388 5.87 -48.35 -3.65
C GLU A 388 4.65 -47.53 -3.21
N ALA A 389 4.69 -46.20 -3.37
CA ALA A 389 3.57 -45.31 -3.08
C ALA A 389 2.33 -45.64 -3.93
N LEU A 390 2.55 -45.90 -5.23
CA LEU A 390 1.50 -46.32 -6.16
C LEU A 390 0.88 -47.66 -5.73
N ALA A 391 1.71 -48.65 -5.39
CA ALA A 391 1.24 -49.95 -4.90
C ALA A 391 0.51 -49.86 -3.55
N ALA A 392 0.84 -48.88 -2.73
CA ALA A 392 0.15 -48.57 -1.47
C ALA A 392 -1.13 -47.73 -1.66
N GLY A 393 -1.45 -47.32 -2.90
CA GLY A 393 -2.69 -46.62 -3.24
C GLY A 393 -2.64 -45.10 -3.16
N ALA A 394 -1.44 -44.50 -3.19
CA ALA A 394 -1.29 -43.04 -3.22
C ALA A 394 -2.05 -42.41 -4.41
N LYS A 395 -2.76 -41.32 -4.15
CA LYS A 395 -3.48 -40.51 -5.17
C LYS A 395 -2.87 -39.12 -5.36
N GLU A 396 -1.96 -38.76 -4.47
CA GLU A 396 -1.20 -37.52 -4.51
C GLU A 396 0.18 -37.82 -3.94
N ILE A 397 1.22 -37.27 -4.56
CA ILE A 397 2.60 -37.40 -4.10
C ILE A 397 3.25 -36.02 -4.02
N ALA A 398 4.37 -35.94 -3.31
CA ALA A 398 5.20 -34.75 -3.28
C ALA A 398 6.65 -35.07 -3.65
N VAL A 399 7.27 -34.19 -4.43
CA VAL A 399 8.71 -34.17 -4.71
C VAL A 399 9.33 -32.94 -4.05
N PHE A 400 10.65 -32.93 -3.82
CA PHE A 400 11.31 -31.83 -3.13
C PHE A 400 12.61 -31.40 -3.82
N GLY A 401 12.70 -30.13 -4.20
CA GLY A 401 13.92 -29.47 -4.61
C GLY A 401 14.40 -28.47 -3.55
N ALA A 402 15.48 -27.75 -3.85
CA ALA A 402 15.96 -26.64 -3.03
C ALA A 402 16.50 -25.51 -3.90
N ALA A 403 16.47 -24.28 -3.37
CA ALA A 403 17.03 -23.09 -4.00
C ALA A 403 18.51 -22.84 -3.63
N SER A 404 19.23 -23.89 -3.22
CA SER A 404 20.65 -23.83 -2.83
C SER A 404 21.41 -25.04 -3.34
N GLU A 405 22.53 -24.81 -4.03
CA GLU A 405 23.35 -25.88 -4.63
C GLU A 405 24.00 -26.72 -3.53
N THR A 406 24.60 -26.08 -2.52
CA THR A 406 25.22 -26.78 -1.39
C THR A 406 24.20 -27.59 -0.59
N PHE A 407 22.98 -27.05 -0.41
CA PHE A 407 21.91 -27.79 0.26
C PHE A 407 21.48 -29.02 -0.54
N THR A 408 21.34 -28.89 -1.86
CA THR A 408 20.96 -29.99 -2.75
C THR A 408 22.05 -31.06 -2.77
N LEU A 409 23.31 -30.66 -2.91
CA LEU A 409 24.47 -31.56 -2.89
C LEU A 409 24.55 -32.34 -1.59
N LYS A 410 24.37 -31.68 -0.43
CA LYS A 410 24.45 -32.36 0.87
C LYS A 410 23.28 -33.30 1.15
N ASN A 411 22.09 -33.03 0.62
CA ASN A 411 20.90 -33.85 0.88
C ASN A 411 20.70 -34.99 -0.12
N ILE A 412 21.01 -34.77 -1.40
CA ILE A 412 20.74 -35.75 -2.47
C ILE A 412 21.91 -35.97 -3.43
N ASN A 413 23.10 -35.43 -3.12
CA ASN A 413 24.36 -35.66 -3.82
C ASN A 413 24.32 -35.35 -5.33
N CYS A 414 23.64 -34.26 -5.71
CA CYS A 414 23.63 -33.72 -7.07
C CYS A 414 23.33 -32.21 -7.05
N SER A 415 23.49 -31.55 -8.21
CA SER A 415 23.08 -30.17 -8.41
C SER A 415 21.56 -29.99 -8.41
N ILE A 416 21.10 -28.74 -8.31
CA ILE A 416 19.68 -28.39 -8.45
C ILE A 416 19.13 -28.89 -9.79
N GLU A 417 19.83 -28.64 -10.89
CA GLU A 417 19.36 -29.02 -12.22
C GLU A 417 19.22 -30.53 -12.38
N GLU A 418 20.21 -31.30 -11.90
CA GLU A 418 20.16 -32.76 -11.90
C GLU A 418 19.05 -33.31 -11.01
N SER A 419 18.78 -32.66 -9.87
CA SER A 419 17.68 -33.07 -8.99
C SER A 419 16.33 -32.93 -9.68
N ILE A 420 16.10 -31.80 -10.35
CA ILE A 420 14.85 -31.54 -11.06
C ILE A 420 14.72 -32.51 -12.26
N LYS A 421 15.82 -32.80 -12.97
CA LYS A 421 15.89 -33.84 -14.01
C LYS A 421 15.42 -35.20 -13.50
N LYS A 422 15.87 -35.64 -12.32
CA LYS A 422 15.41 -36.90 -11.70
C LYS A 422 13.93 -36.86 -11.33
N PHE A 423 13.40 -35.70 -10.96
CA PHE A 423 11.99 -35.55 -10.64
C PHE A 423 11.08 -35.53 -11.86
N TYR A 424 11.54 -35.13 -13.04
CA TYR A 424 10.74 -35.21 -14.27
C TYR A 424 10.23 -36.64 -14.51
N ASP A 425 11.08 -37.66 -14.36
CA ASP A 425 10.67 -39.05 -14.54
C ASP A 425 9.55 -39.45 -13.58
N VAL A 426 9.65 -39.02 -12.31
CA VAL A 426 8.64 -39.28 -11.27
C VAL A 426 7.34 -38.53 -11.58
N ILE A 427 7.43 -37.27 -12.01
CA ILE A 427 6.27 -36.42 -12.31
C ILE A 427 5.52 -36.97 -13.53
N GLU A 428 6.24 -37.34 -14.60
CA GLU A 428 5.63 -37.94 -15.79
C GLU A 428 5.00 -39.30 -15.48
N ALA A 429 5.66 -40.14 -14.69
CA ALA A 429 5.08 -41.42 -14.26
C ALA A 429 3.82 -41.21 -13.39
N ALA A 430 3.82 -40.24 -12.49
CA ALA A 430 2.65 -39.90 -11.68
C ALA A 430 1.49 -39.41 -12.54
N LYS A 431 1.77 -38.51 -13.50
CA LYS A 431 0.79 -37.99 -14.46
C LYS A 431 0.19 -39.09 -15.32
N ALA A 432 1.01 -40.03 -15.82
CA ALA A 432 0.55 -41.19 -16.57
C ALA A 432 -0.38 -42.11 -15.77
N ASN A 433 -0.30 -42.06 -14.42
CA ASN A 433 -1.18 -42.81 -13.51
C ASN A 433 -2.31 -41.94 -12.91
N GLY A 434 -2.51 -40.71 -13.40
CA GLY A 434 -3.54 -39.79 -12.89
C GLY A 434 -3.30 -39.32 -11.45
N ILE A 435 -2.05 -39.35 -10.98
CA ILE A 435 -1.64 -38.92 -9.64
C ILE A 435 -1.16 -37.46 -9.73
N LYS A 436 -1.70 -36.61 -8.85
CA LYS A 436 -1.25 -35.22 -8.73
C LYS A 436 0.10 -35.16 -8.02
N VAL A 437 0.95 -34.21 -8.43
CA VAL A 437 2.27 -34.00 -7.82
C VAL A 437 2.37 -32.60 -7.23
N ARG A 438 2.73 -32.53 -5.96
CA ARG A 438 3.11 -31.29 -5.26
C ARG A 438 4.62 -31.13 -5.27
N GLY A 439 5.12 -29.92 -5.47
CA GLY A 439 6.56 -29.64 -5.41
C GLY A 439 6.92 -28.83 -4.16
N TYR A 440 7.93 -29.26 -3.41
CA TYR A 440 8.55 -28.43 -2.36
C TYR A 440 9.82 -27.76 -2.89
N VAL A 441 10.06 -26.51 -2.48
CA VAL A 441 11.33 -25.82 -2.68
C VAL A 441 11.86 -25.40 -1.33
N SER A 442 12.95 -26.01 -0.87
CA SER A 442 13.63 -25.64 0.38
C SER A 442 14.54 -24.43 0.22
N CYS A 443 14.90 -23.81 1.36
CA CYS A 443 15.84 -22.69 1.46
C CYS A 443 15.42 -21.44 0.67
N VAL A 444 14.12 -21.09 0.66
CA VAL A 444 13.60 -20.01 -0.22
C VAL A 444 14.02 -18.59 0.18
N VAL A 445 14.47 -18.39 1.42
CA VAL A 445 14.93 -17.08 1.91
C VAL A 445 16.34 -17.14 2.50
N GLY A 446 16.77 -18.33 2.93
CA GLY A 446 18.08 -18.56 3.48
C GLY A 446 18.43 -20.05 3.49
N CYS A 447 19.73 -20.33 3.39
CA CYS A 447 20.34 -21.64 3.43
C CYS A 447 21.27 -21.75 4.64
N PRO A 448 21.27 -22.87 5.40
CA PRO A 448 22.19 -23.06 6.53
C PRO A 448 23.67 -23.13 6.13
N TYR A 449 23.98 -23.24 4.83
CA TYR A 449 25.34 -23.33 4.31
C TYR A 449 25.78 -22.10 3.51
N GLU A 450 24.90 -21.56 2.68
CA GLU A 450 25.22 -20.45 1.76
C GLU A 450 24.74 -19.08 2.29
N GLY A 451 23.95 -19.06 3.36
CA GLY A 451 23.38 -17.82 3.89
C GLY A 451 22.20 -17.35 3.05
N ALA A 452 22.20 -16.08 2.64
CA ALA A 452 21.08 -15.50 1.88
C ALA A 452 20.91 -16.18 0.51
N VAL A 453 19.66 -16.48 0.14
CA VAL A 453 19.32 -17.07 -1.17
C VAL A 453 18.65 -16.01 -2.04
N SER A 454 19.05 -15.92 -3.31
CA SER A 454 18.50 -14.95 -4.25
C SER A 454 17.05 -15.30 -4.63
N PRO A 455 16.09 -14.36 -4.56
CA PRO A 455 14.71 -14.55 -5.04
C PRO A 455 14.59 -15.17 -6.45
N GLU A 456 15.50 -14.79 -7.35
CA GLU A 456 15.51 -15.24 -8.75
C GLU A 456 15.83 -16.73 -8.87
N VAL A 457 16.68 -17.27 -7.99
CA VAL A 457 16.98 -18.71 -7.95
C VAL A 457 15.73 -19.48 -7.51
N VAL A 458 15.01 -18.96 -6.51
CA VAL A 458 13.75 -19.55 -6.04
C VAL A 458 12.70 -19.54 -7.15
N ALA A 459 12.54 -18.40 -7.83
CA ALA A 459 11.62 -18.27 -8.96
C ALA A 459 11.94 -19.26 -10.09
N LYS A 460 13.23 -19.42 -10.42
CA LYS A 460 13.69 -20.39 -11.42
C LYS A 460 13.32 -21.82 -11.03
N VAL A 461 13.62 -22.25 -9.81
CA VAL A 461 13.35 -23.62 -9.34
C VAL A 461 11.85 -23.89 -9.26
N ALA A 462 11.08 -22.96 -8.68
CA ALA A 462 9.62 -23.05 -8.62
C ALA A 462 9.00 -23.14 -10.02
N GLY A 463 9.43 -22.28 -10.94
CA GLY A 463 8.98 -22.28 -12.32
C GLY A 463 9.35 -23.56 -13.08
N MET A 464 10.50 -24.18 -12.78
CA MET A 464 10.89 -25.48 -13.36
C MET A 464 9.97 -26.60 -12.86
N LEU A 465 9.71 -26.69 -11.56
CA LEU A 465 8.81 -27.71 -11.00
C LEU A 465 7.38 -27.54 -11.49
N TYR A 466 6.89 -26.30 -11.56
CA TYR A 466 5.55 -26.00 -12.07
C TYR A 466 5.41 -26.42 -13.54
N ARG A 467 6.37 -26.05 -14.39
CA ARG A 467 6.40 -26.47 -15.81
C ARG A 467 6.57 -27.98 -16.00
N ALA A 468 7.22 -28.66 -15.05
CA ALA A 468 7.35 -30.11 -15.07
C ALA A 468 6.02 -30.83 -14.82
N GLY A 469 5.01 -30.15 -14.27
CA GLY A 469 3.68 -30.71 -14.03
C GLY A 469 3.26 -30.76 -12.57
N CYS A 470 4.03 -30.17 -11.65
CA CYS A 470 3.57 -29.98 -10.28
C CYS A 470 2.39 -29.00 -10.26
N TYR A 471 1.27 -29.41 -9.65
CA TYR A 471 0.05 -28.59 -9.63
C TYR A 471 0.13 -27.44 -8.60
N GLU A 472 0.97 -27.60 -7.58
CA GLU A 472 1.19 -26.65 -6.50
C GLU A 472 2.65 -26.72 -6.03
N ILE A 473 3.24 -25.55 -5.77
CA ILE A 473 4.62 -25.39 -5.28
C ILE A 473 4.61 -24.79 -3.88
N SER A 474 5.10 -25.54 -2.89
CA SER A 474 5.29 -25.08 -1.52
C SER A 474 6.68 -24.49 -1.31
N LEU A 475 6.72 -23.22 -0.93
CA LEU A 475 7.92 -22.41 -0.75
C LEU A 475 8.37 -22.48 0.72
N GLY A 476 9.43 -23.24 0.99
CA GLY A 476 9.90 -23.59 2.32
C GLY A 476 11.00 -22.68 2.88
N ASP A 477 10.67 -21.90 3.93
CA ASP A 477 11.67 -21.31 4.83
C ASP A 477 12.13 -22.38 5.83
N THR A 478 12.96 -23.29 5.34
CA THR A 478 13.38 -24.54 6.01
C THR A 478 14.07 -24.32 7.36
N ILE A 479 14.72 -23.18 7.54
CA ILE A 479 15.45 -22.86 8.77
C ILE A 479 14.76 -21.79 9.62
N GLY A 480 13.66 -21.19 9.12
CA GLY A 480 12.86 -20.21 9.84
C GLY A 480 13.53 -18.84 10.00
N VAL A 481 14.48 -18.50 9.12
CA VAL A 481 15.26 -17.23 9.19
C VAL A 481 14.60 -16.10 8.40
N GLY A 482 13.56 -16.42 7.64
CA GLY A 482 12.82 -15.45 6.85
C GLY A 482 12.19 -14.37 7.72
N THR A 483 12.07 -13.17 7.16
CA THR A 483 11.30 -12.07 7.74
C THR A 483 10.35 -11.54 6.67
N PRO A 484 9.34 -10.73 7.03
CA PRO A 484 8.48 -10.09 6.03
C PRO A 484 9.25 -9.33 4.94
N GLY A 485 10.42 -8.78 5.29
CA GLY A 485 11.33 -8.08 4.37
C GLY A 485 12.05 -8.98 3.37
N THR A 486 12.24 -10.26 3.66
CA THR A 486 12.82 -11.24 2.72
C THR A 486 11.77 -12.08 2.01
N MET A 487 10.66 -12.39 2.69
CA MET A 487 9.52 -13.13 2.15
C MET A 487 8.87 -12.39 0.98
N ARG A 488 8.65 -11.07 1.10
CA ARG A 488 8.01 -10.27 0.04
C ARG A 488 8.82 -10.24 -1.26
N PRO A 489 10.12 -9.89 -1.29
CA PRO A 489 10.91 -9.93 -2.52
C PRO A 489 10.97 -11.34 -3.15
N MET A 490 11.07 -12.39 -2.32
CA MET A 490 11.03 -13.77 -2.78
C MET A 490 9.72 -14.07 -3.53
N LEU A 491 8.57 -13.79 -2.89
CA LEU A 491 7.26 -14.00 -3.51
C LEU A 491 7.07 -13.14 -4.76
N GLN A 492 7.54 -11.88 -4.77
CA GLN A 492 7.48 -11.01 -5.94
C GLN A 492 8.23 -11.58 -7.15
N ALA A 493 9.35 -12.27 -6.91
CA ALA A 493 10.09 -12.95 -7.97
C ALA A 493 9.33 -14.20 -8.45
N VAL A 494 8.89 -15.05 -7.54
CA VAL A 494 8.19 -16.30 -7.86
C VAL A 494 6.86 -16.06 -8.59
N LEU A 495 6.10 -15.04 -8.19
CA LEU A 495 4.81 -14.69 -8.80
C LEU A 495 4.90 -14.26 -10.27
N LYS A 496 6.11 -14.00 -10.79
CA LYS A 496 6.34 -13.77 -12.23
C LYS A 496 6.36 -15.08 -13.03
N GLU A 497 6.67 -16.20 -12.39
CA GLU A 497 6.87 -17.51 -13.01
C GLU A 497 5.74 -18.49 -12.70
N VAL A 498 5.12 -18.39 -11.52
CA VAL A 498 4.08 -19.31 -11.03
C VAL A 498 2.88 -18.50 -10.51
N PRO A 499 1.65 -18.81 -10.94
CA PRO A 499 0.46 -18.09 -10.46
C PRO A 499 0.23 -18.34 -8.97
N ALA A 500 -0.27 -17.33 -8.25
CA ALA A 500 -0.53 -17.41 -6.80
C ALA A 500 -1.43 -18.60 -6.40
N THR A 501 -2.37 -18.98 -7.27
CA THR A 501 -3.28 -20.13 -7.06
C THR A 501 -2.58 -21.49 -7.04
N ALA A 502 -1.33 -21.56 -7.52
CA ALA A 502 -0.49 -22.75 -7.52
C ALA A 502 0.69 -22.62 -6.53
N LEU A 503 0.64 -21.64 -5.61
CA LEU A 503 1.67 -21.45 -4.60
C LEU A 503 1.14 -21.79 -3.21
N ALA A 504 2.04 -22.33 -2.39
CA ALA A 504 1.89 -22.50 -0.97
C ALA A 504 3.12 -21.94 -0.26
N VAL A 505 2.98 -21.61 1.03
CA VAL A 505 4.12 -21.28 1.89
C VAL A 505 4.26 -22.29 3.02
N HIS A 506 5.50 -22.62 3.34
CA HIS A 506 5.88 -23.51 4.41
C HIS A 506 6.93 -22.80 5.27
N CYS A 507 6.51 -22.33 6.45
CA CYS A 507 7.37 -21.53 7.31
C CYS A 507 7.68 -22.27 8.59
N HIS A 508 8.97 -22.48 8.86
CA HIS A 508 9.41 -22.89 10.18
C HIS A 508 9.40 -21.70 11.15
N ASP A 509 9.10 -21.95 12.42
CA ASP A 509 9.00 -20.94 13.46
C ASP A 509 10.23 -20.88 14.38
N THR A 510 11.39 -21.35 13.89
CA THR A 510 12.66 -21.38 14.64
C THR A 510 13.01 -20.05 15.30
N TYR A 511 12.73 -18.93 14.62
CA TYR A 511 13.00 -17.56 15.09
C TYR A 511 11.72 -16.75 15.36
N GLY A 512 10.57 -17.40 15.51
CA GLY A 512 9.29 -16.73 15.82
C GLY A 512 8.75 -15.87 14.67
N GLN A 513 9.12 -16.18 13.42
CA GLN A 513 8.78 -15.38 12.24
C GLN A 513 7.65 -16.00 11.39
N ALA A 514 7.22 -17.23 11.67
CA ALA A 514 6.40 -17.98 10.73
C ALA A 514 5.05 -17.31 10.45
N LEU A 515 4.30 -16.93 11.49
CA LEU A 515 2.99 -16.27 11.31
C LEU A 515 3.11 -14.92 10.60
N ALA A 516 4.17 -14.14 10.86
CA ALA A 516 4.40 -12.88 10.17
C ALA A 516 4.72 -13.07 8.68
N ASN A 517 5.49 -14.12 8.36
CA ASN A 517 5.80 -14.49 6.98
C ASN A 517 4.57 -15.04 6.25
N ILE A 518 3.74 -15.86 6.92
CA ILE A 518 2.47 -16.35 6.39
C ILE A 518 1.53 -15.18 6.12
N LEU A 519 1.34 -14.26 7.06
CA LEU A 519 0.52 -13.06 6.87
C LEU A 519 0.99 -12.24 5.66
N THR A 520 2.31 -12.14 5.46
CA THR A 520 2.90 -11.49 4.28
C THR A 520 2.54 -12.21 3.00
N ALA A 521 2.58 -13.55 2.99
CA ALA A 521 2.20 -14.36 1.84
C ALA A 521 0.70 -14.27 1.52
N LEU A 522 -0.16 -14.31 2.53
CA LEU A 522 -1.61 -14.15 2.39
C LEU A 522 -1.94 -12.78 1.77
N ALA A 523 -1.29 -11.71 2.23
CA ALA A 523 -1.45 -10.36 1.68
C ALA A 523 -0.96 -10.25 0.22
N MET A 524 -0.21 -11.22 -0.27
CA MET A 524 0.26 -11.34 -1.66
C MET A 524 -0.56 -12.34 -2.48
N GLY A 525 -1.69 -12.81 -1.95
CA GLY A 525 -2.65 -13.67 -2.65
C GLY A 525 -2.35 -15.17 -2.57
N VAL A 526 -1.33 -15.59 -1.82
CA VAL A 526 -1.11 -17.02 -1.53
C VAL A 526 -2.22 -17.50 -0.61
N ALA A 527 -2.88 -18.60 -0.95
CA ALA A 527 -4.05 -19.12 -0.22
C ALA A 527 -3.84 -20.53 0.36
N VAL A 528 -2.59 -21.00 0.40
CA VAL A 528 -2.23 -22.32 0.89
C VAL A 528 -1.06 -22.21 1.87
N VAL A 529 -1.23 -22.79 3.05
CA VAL A 529 -0.25 -22.71 4.15
C VAL A 529 0.02 -24.09 4.69
N ASP A 530 1.30 -24.45 4.79
CA ASP A 530 1.73 -25.68 5.43
C ASP A 530 1.99 -25.42 6.91
N SER A 531 1.51 -26.33 7.76
CA SER A 531 1.69 -26.25 9.21
C SER A 531 1.69 -27.65 9.83
N SER A 532 2.18 -27.75 11.06
CA SER A 532 2.34 -29.01 11.78
C SER A 532 1.60 -28.95 13.10
N VAL A 533 0.72 -29.92 13.36
CA VAL A 533 -0.02 -30.04 14.63
C VAL A 533 0.92 -29.95 15.83
N ALA A 534 0.54 -29.21 16.87
CA ALA A 534 1.32 -28.99 18.09
C ALA A 534 2.73 -28.42 17.88
N GLY A 535 3.04 -27.89 16.69
CA GLY A 535 4.39 -27.49 16.30
C GLY A 535 5.36 -28.66 16.30
N LEU A 536 4.92 -29.83 15.82
CA LEU A 536 5.78 -31.02 15.67
C LEU A 536 6.86 -30.80 14.63
N GLY A 537 7.99 -31.48 14.84
CA GLY A 537 9.19 -31.35 14.04
C GLY A 537 10.32 -30.68 14.79
N GLY A 538 11.31 -30.29 13.99
CA GLY A 538 12.56 -29.67 14.43
C GLY A 538 13.44 -29.43 13.21
N CYS A 539 14.41 -28.55 13.36
CA CYS A 539 15.39 -28.30 12.30
C CYS A 539 16.68 -29.07 12.61
N PRO A 540 17.08 -30.08 11.82
CA PRO A 540 18.33 -30.81 12.06
C PRO A 540 19.57 -29.89 11.97
N TYR A 541 19.43 -28.74 11.33
CA TYR A 541 20.49 -27.75 11.15
C TYR A 541 20.58 -26.71 12.29
N ALA A 542 19.59 -26.66 13.19
CA ALA A 542 19.55 -25.70 14.30
C ALA A 542 19.20 -26.42 15.62
N ARG A 543 20.21 -26.59 16.47
CA ARG A 543 20.04 -27.24 17.79
C ARG A 543 19.02 -26.45 18.62
N GLY A 544 17.91 -27.11 18.99
CA GLY A 544 16.85 -26.52 19.82
C GLY A 544 15.77 -25.74 19.04
N ALA A 545 15.80 -25.77 17.70
CA ALA A 545 14.77 -25.15 16.88
C ALA A 545 13.40 -25.82 17.07
N THR A 546 12.35 -24.99 17.13
CA THR A 546 10.94 -25.39 17.22
C THR A 546 10.44 -26.13 15.98
N GLY A 547 11.07 -25.94 14.81
CA GLY A 547 10.70 -26.61 13.56
C GLY A 547 9.54 -25.90 12.85
N ASN A 548 8.52 -26.67 12.43
CA ASN A 548 7.33 -26.15 11.75
C ASN A 548 6.52 -25.17 12.61
N VAL A 549 5.79 -24.27 11.95
CA VAL A 549 4.73 -23.50 12.62
C VAL A 549 3.61 -24.41 13.10
N ALA A 550 3.07 -24.13 14.28
CA ALA A 550 1.96 -24.90 14.84
C ALA A 550 0.65 -24.65 14.08
N THR A 551 -0.04 -25.72 13.68
CA THR A 551 -1.33 -25.63 12.97
C THR A 551 -2.38 -24.86 13.77
N GLU A 552 -2.44 -25.06 15.08
CA GLU A 552 -3.36 -24.35 15.97
C GLU A 552 -3.11 -22.84 15.98
N ASP A 553 -1.85 -22.42 15.92
CA ASP A 553 -1.47 -21.00 15.93
C ASP A 553 -1.81 -20.34 14.58
N VAL A 554 -1.66 -21.07 13.47
CA VAL A 554 -2.12 -20.63 12.13
C VAL A 554 -3.64 -20.52 12.08
N LEU A 555 -4.37 -21.53 12.56
CA LEU A 555 -5.83 -21.53 12.59
C LEU A 555 -6.37 -20.40 13.46
N TYR A 556 -5.77 -20.16 14.62
CA TYR A 556 -6.17 -19.05 15.49
C TYR A 556 -6.02 -17.69 14.81
N MET A 557 -4.90 -17.46 14.10
CA MET A 557 -4.70 -16.24 13.31
C MET A 557 -5.77 -16.12 12.21
N LEU A 558 -5.97 -17.16 11.40
CA LEU A 558 -6.91 -17.15 10.27
C LEU A 558 -8.36 -16.95 10.73
N HIS A 559 -8.79 -17.67 11.76
CA HIS A 559 -10.14 -17.52 12.35
C HIS A 559 -10.32 -16.12 12.96
N GLY A 560 -9.32 -15.60 13.66
CA GLY A 560 -9.35 -14.24 14.21
C GLY A 560 -9.39 -13.14 13.15
N MET A 561 -8.83 -13.40 11.96
CA MET A 561 -8.93 -12.54 10.78
C MET A 561 -10.26 -12.69 10.03
N GLY A 562 -11.11 -13.65 10.42
CA GLY A 562 -12.36 -13.96 9.73
C GLY A 562 -12.18 -14.71 8.41
N ILE A 563 -11.02 -15.36 8.21
CA ILE A 563 -10.72 -16.14 7.00
C ILE A 563 -11.16 -17.60 7.21
N PRO A 564 -12.12 -18.11 6.42
CA PRO A 564 -12.55 -19.50 6.48
C PRO A 564 -11.42 -20.49 6.16
N THR A 565 -11.35 -21.57 6.94
CA THR A 565 -10.48 -22.73 6.66
C THR A 565 -11.22 -24.06 6.59
N GLY A 566 -12.45 -24.13 7.13
CA GLY A 566 -13.20 -25.37 7.27
C GLY A 566 -12.69 -26.32 8.36
N VAL A 567 -11.68 -25.91 9.14
CA VAL A 567 -11.02 -26.73 10.17
C VAL A 567 -11.50 -26.34 11.56
N ASP A 568 -11.81 -27.35 12.38
CA ASP A 568 -12.20 -27.22 13.78
C ASP A 568 -10.96 -27.14 14.68
N LEU A 569 -10.69 -25.93 15.19
CA LEU A 569 -9.55 -25.66 16.06
C LEU A 569 -9.54 -26.53 17.33
N GLN A 570 -10.70 -26.79 17.95
CA GLN A 570 -10.76 -27.57 19.18
C GLN A 570 -10.39 -29.03 18.94
N LYS A 571 -10.83 -29.60 17.81
CA LYS A 571 -10.39 -30.94 17.41
C LYS A 571 -8.89 -30.99 17.21
N VAL A 572 -8.30 -30.01 16.49
CA VAL A 572 -6.85 -29.99 16.24
C VAL A 572 -6.06 -29.87 17.55
N ILE A 573 -6.48 -29.04 18.51
CA ILE A 573 -5.89 -28.97 19.85
C ILE A 573 -5.90 -30.35 20.52
N GLY A 574 -7.04 -31.05 20.50
CA GLY A 574 -7.16 -32.41 21.04
C GLY A 574 -6.24 -33.43 20.35
N VAL A 575 -6.01 -33.29 19.04
CA VAL A 575 -5.04 -34.11 18.31
C VAL A 575 -3.61 -33.80 18.73
N GLY A 576 -3.27 -32.52 18.87
CA GLY A 576 -1.97 -32.07 19.35
C GLY A 576 -1.63 -32.63 20.72
N ASP A 577 -2.58 -32.59 21.66
CA ASP A 577 -2.40 -33.16 22.98
C ASP A 577 -2.24 -34.69 22.97
N PHE A 578 -2.96 -35.39 22.09
CA PHE A 578 -2.80 -36.83 21.89
C PHE A 578 -1.38 -37.19 21.44
N ILE A 579 -0.87 -36.54 20.39
CA ILE A 579 0.44 -36.90 19.83
C ILE A 579 1.59 -36.45 20.72
N CYS A 580 1.47 -35.29 21.39
CA CYS A 580 2.45 -34.84 22.37
C CYS A 580 2.56 -35.79 23.57
N LYS A 581 1.43 -36.34 24.06
CA LYS A 581 1.44 -37.39 25.10
C LYS A 581 2.13 -38.66 24.61
N ALA A 582 1.83 -39.11 23.39
CA ALA A 582 2.46 -40.30 22.81
C ALA A 582 3.98 -40.14 22.60
N LEU A 583 4.43 -38.93 22.27
CA LEU A 583 5.85 -38.57 22.12
C LEU A 583 6.54 -38.20 23.45
N ASN A 584 5.78 -38.15 24.56
CA ASN A 584 6.27 -37.66 25.85
C ASN A 584 6.99 -36.30 25.76
N ARG A 585 6.39 -35.34 25.04
CA ARG A 585 6.94 -33.99 24.84
C ARG A 585 5.90 -32.90 25.11
N PRO A 586 6.33 -31.67 25.45
CA PRO A 586 5.41 -30.56 25.57
C PRO A 586 4.80 -30.19 24.21
N ASN A 587 3.56 -29.69 24.26
CA ASN A 587 2.89 -29.07 23.12
C ASN A 587 3.52 -27.69 22.85
N ASN A 588 3.99 -27.44 21.63
CA ASN A 588 4.65 -26.19 21.27
C ASN A 588 3.68 -25.12 20.75
N SER A 589 2.44 -25.46 20.41
CA SER A 589 1.42 -24.48 20.07
C SER A 589 1.20 -23.52 21.23
N LYS A 590 1.27 -22.21 20.94
CA LYS A 590 0.98 -21.17 21.93
C LYS A 590 -0.50 -21.16 22.29
N VAL A 591 -1.36 -21.41 21.31
CA VAL A 591 -2.82 -21.50 21.48
C VAL A 591 -3.18 -22.66 22.38
N SER A 592 -2.73 -23.88 22.07
CA SER A 592 -3.02 -25.08 22.88
C SER A 592 -2.54 -24.91 24.32
N ARG A 593 -1.35 -24.34 24.52
CA ARG A 593 -0.83 -24.06 25.88
C ARG A 593 -1.64 -23.04 26.68
N ALA A 594 -2.26 -22.07 26.01
CA ALA A 594 -3.08 -21.06 26.65
C ALA A 594 -4.49 -21.59 26.98
N ILE A 595 -5.05 -22.41 26.08
CA ILE A 595 -6.40 -22.97 26.20
C ILE A 595 -6.45 -24.14 27.18
N SER A 596 -5.50 -25.08 27.13
CA SER A 596 -5.48 -26.28 28.00
C SER A 596 -5.17 -25.99 29.48
N ARG A 597 -5.12 -24.71 29.89
CA ARG A 597 -4.96 -24.25 31.28
C ARG A 597 -6.26 -23.69 31.89
N LEU A 598 -7.33 -23.61 31.10
CA LEU A 598 -8.71 -23.37 31.54
C LEU A 598 -9.40 -24.72 31.70
#